data_AF-C1JGX9-F1
#
_entry.id   AF-C1JGX9-F1
#
_cell.length_a   1.000
_cell.length_b   1.000
_cell.length_c   1.000
_cell.angle_alpha   90.00
_cell.angle_beta   90.00
_cell.angle_gamma   90.00
#
_symmetry.space_group_name_H-M   'P 1'
#
loop_
_entity.id
_entity.type
_entity.pdbx_description
1 polymer ?
#
loop_
_entity_poly.entity_id
_entity_poly.type
_entity_poly.pdbx_seq_one_letter_code
_entity_poly.pdbx_strand_id
1 'polypeptide(L)' 'QTISGEHGLDGDGVYNGSSDLQLERMNVYFNEAGNNKYVPRAVLVDLEPGTMDALRSGPMGGLFRPDNYVF' A
#
# COMPACT_ATOMS: atom_id res chain seq x y z
N GLN A 1 7.46 3.86 1.88
CA GLN A 1 7.94 3.89 0.48
C GLN A 1 8.99 2.82 0.17
N THR A 2 9.89 2.47 1.09
CA THR A 2 10.99 1.53 0.80
C THR A 2 10.51 0.15 0.33
N ILE A 3 9.67 -0.53 1.12
CA ILE A 3 9.21 -1.90 0.81
C ILE A 3 8.35 -1.95 -0.47
N SER A 4 7.42 -1.00 -0.65
CA SER A 4 6.60 -0.91 -1.86
C SER A 4 7.46 -0.68 -3.11
N GLY A 5 8.48 0.18 -3.03
CA GLY A 5 9.38 0.45 -4.16
C GLY A 5 10.28 -0.73 -4.51
N GLU A 6 10.82 -1.46 -3.52
CA GLU A 6 11.58 -2.70 -3.73
C GLU A 6 10.76 -3.75 -4.48
N HIS A 7 9.48 -3.82 -4.14
CA HIS A 7 8.50 -4.70 -4.76
C HIS A 7 7.90 -4.14 -6.08
N GLY A 8 8.36 -2.99 -6.57
CA GLY A 8 7.89 -2.41 -7.84
C GLY A 8 6.44 -1.91 -7.82
N LEU A 9 5.90 -1.62 -6.63
CA LEU A 9 4.56 -1.07 -6.45
C LEU A 9 4.60 0.46 -6.49
N ASP A 10 3.66 1.07 -7.20
CA ASP A 10 3.46 2.52 -7.21
C ASP A 10 2.62 3.03 -6.03
N GLY A 11 2.26 4.32 -6.06
CA GLY A 11 1.45 4.97 -5.02
C GLY A 11 0.01 4.45 -4.91
N ASP A 12 -0.48 3.74 -5.93
CA ASP A 12 -1.81 3.13 -5.97
C ASP A 12 -1.78 1.62 -5.67
N GLY A 13 -0.57 1.08 -5.44
CA GLY A 13 -0.33 -0.34 -5.21
C GLY A 13 -0.32 -1.18 -6.47
N VAL A 14 -0.21 -0.57 -7.66
CA VAL A 14 -0.13 -1.30 -8.92
C VAL A 14 1.30 -1.76 -9.15
N TYR A 15 1.46 -3.04 -9.49
CA TYR A 15 2.75 -3.60 -9.84
C TYR A 15 3.21 -3.13 -11.23
N ASN A 16 4.33 -2.41 -11.25
CA ASN A 16 5.02 -1.93 -12.45
C ASN A 16 6.48 -2.45 -12.51
N GLY A 17 6.78 -3.51 -11.76
CA GLY A 17 8.10 -4.11 -11.71
C GLY A 17 8.49 -4.84 -12.99
N SER A 18 9.78 -5.12 -13.13
CA SER A 18 10.38 -5.75 -14.32
C SER A 18 11.12 -7.04 -14.01
N SER A 19 11.16 -7.47 -12.74
CA SER A 19 11.91 -8.64 -12.29
C SER A 19 11.08 -9.52 -11.38
N ASP A 20 11.14 -10.83 -11.59
CA ASP A 20 10.46 -11.84 -10.76
C ASP A 20 10.89 -11.77 -9.29
N LEU A 21 12.10 -11.29 -9.01
CA LEU A 21 12.59 -11.07 -7.64
C LEU A 21 11.69 -10.09 -6.87
N GLN A 22 11.07 -9.13 -7.55
CA GLN A 22 10.17 -8.16 -6.92
C GLN A 22 8.84 -8.79 -6.52
N LEU A 23 8.46 -9.91 -7.13
CA LEU A 23 7.25 -10.66 -6.78
C LEU A 23 7.51 -11.66 -5.64
N GLU A 24 8.78 -12.00 -5.38
CA GLU A 24 9.11 -12.95 -4.31
C GLU A 24 8.62 -12.45 -2.95
N ARG A 25 7.86 -13.32 -2.26
CA ARG A 25 7.35 -13.08 -0.90
C ARG A 25 6.55 -11.78 -0.75
N MET A 26 6.05 -11.21 -1.85
CA MET A 26 5.21 -10.01 -1.82
C MET A 26 3.98 -10.20 -0.93
N ASN A 27 3.45 -11.43 -0.88
CA ASN A 27 2.34 -11.83 -0.03
C ASN A 27 2.59 -11.70 1.49
N VAL A 28 3.85 -11.56 1.93
CA VAL A 28 4.21 -11.33 3.34
C VAL A 28 3.71 -9.97 3.81
N TYR A 29 3.88 -8.93 2.99
CA TYR A 29 3.51 -7.56 3.34
C TYR A 29 2.25 -7.07 2.65
N PHE A 30 1.87 -7.69 1.52
CA PHE A 30 0.73 -7.25 0.71
C PHE A 30 -0.28 -8.38 0.50
N ASN A 31 -1.52 -8.00 0.26
CA ASN A 31 -2.56 -8.84 -0.29
C ASN A 31 -2.80 -8.45 -1.74
N GLU A 32 -2.92 -9.42 -2.64
CA GLU A 32 -3.38 -9.17 -3.99
C GLU A 32 -4.90 -8.92 -3.98
N ALA A 33 -5.32 -7.76 -4.48
CA ALA A 33 -6.72 -7.33 -4.56
C ALA A 33 -7.34 -7.58 -5.94
N GLY A 34 -6.54 -8.01 -6.92
CA GLY A 34 -6.92 -8.17 -8.33
C GLY A 34 -6.34 -7.06 -9.23
N ASN A 35 -6.33 -7.28 -10.54
CA ASN A 35 -5.80 -6.35 -11.55
C ASN A 35 -4.37 -5.86 -11.25
N ASN A 36 -3.48 -6.75 -10.81
CA ASN A 36 -2.10 -6.43 -10.39
C ASN A 36 -2.04 -5.36 -9.27
N LYS A 37 -3.12 -5.16 -8.53
CA LYS A 37 -3.17 -4.26 -7.37
C LYS A 37 -2.86 -5.04 -6.10
N TYR A 38 -1.93 -4.50 -5.33
CA TYR A 38 -1.45 -5.04 -4.06
C TYR A 38 -1.72 -4.03 -2.95
N VAL A 39 -2.37 -4.51 -1.89
CA VAL A 39 -2.79 -3.69 -0.75
C VAL A 39 -1.97 -4.09 0.49
N PRO A 40 -1.40 -3.15 1.24
CA PRO A 40 -0.62 -3.47 2.44
C PRO A 40 -1.45 -4.21 3.50
N ARG A 41 -0.84 -5.21 4.13
CA ARG A 41 -1.29 -5.85 5.37
C ARG A 41 -0.90 -4.96 6.55
N ALA A 42 -1.54 -3.79 6.65
CA ALA A 42 -1.23 -2.79 7.67
C ALA A 42 -2.49 -2.16 8.23
N VAL A 43 -2.42 -1.75 9.50
CA VAL A 43 -3.43 -0.95 10.18
C VAL A 43 -2.78 0.37 10.59
N LEU A 44 -3.39 1.48 10.21
CA LEU A 44 -2.97 2.83 10.54
C LEU A 44 -3.84 3.31 11.69
N VAL A 45 -3.22 3.70 12.80
CA VAL A 45 -3.92 4.13 14.01
C VAL A 45 -3.47 5.55 14.34
N ASP A 46 -4.41 6.49 14.40
CA ASP A 46 -4.18 7.86 14.84
C ASP A 46 -5.42 8.38 15.58
N LEU A 47 -5.23 9.13 16.66
CA LEU A 47 -6.32 9.77 17.41
C LEU A 47 -6.71 11.13 16.82
N GLU A 48 -5.94 11.65 15.87
CA GLU A 48 -6.22 12.89 15.16
C GLU A 48 -6.80 12.61 13.77
N PRO A 49 -8.08 12.93 13.51
CA PRO A 49 -8.70 12.69 12.20
C PRO A 49 -8.00 13.41 11.04
N GLY A 50 -7.38 14.57 11.32
CA GLY A 50 -6.70 15.39 10.31
C GLY A 50 -5.50 14.72 9.66
N THR A 51 -4.76 13.88 10.40
CA THR A 51 -3.62 13.13 9.85
C THR A 51 -4.08 12.10 8.81
N MET A 52 -5.24 11.50 9.02
CA MET A 52 -5.78 10.46 8.15
C MET A 52 -6.22 11.02 6.80
N ASP A 53 -6.81 12.21 6.78
CA ASP A 53 -7.16 12.92 5.55
C ASP A 53 -5.91 13.36 4.77
N ALA A 54 -4.86 13.77 5.47
CA ALA A 54 -3.57 14.10 4.84
C ALA A 54 -2.93 12.86 4.20
N LEU A 55 -2.99 11.69 4.85
CA LEU A 55 -2.48 10.43 4.28
C LEU A 55 -3.29 9.97 3.07
N ARG A 56 -4.62 10.10 3.12
CA ARG A 56 -5.52 9.71 2.02
C ARG A 56 -5.40 10.62 0.81
N SER A 57 -5.13 11.91 1.01
CA SER A 57 -4.89 12.88 -0.06
C SER A 57 -3.44 12.89 -0.57
N GLY A 58 -2.53 12.22 0.15
CA GLY A 58 -1.13 12.13 -0.20
C GLY A 58 -0.84 11.15 -1.35
N PRO A 59 0.42 11.12 -1.83
CA PRO A 59 0.83 10.28 -2.98
C PRO A 59 0.66 8.77 -2.80
N MET A 60 0.41 8.30 -1.57
CA MET A 60 0.16 6.88 -1.25
C MET A 60 -1.27 6.64 -0.74
N GLY A 61 -2.17 7.61 -0.89
CA GLY A 61 -3.54 7.49 -0.42
C GLY A 61 -4.31 6.36 -1.10
N GLY A 62 -4.00 6.06 -2.36
CA GLY A 62 -4.62 4.97 -3.13
C GLY A 62 -4.12 3.56 -2.78
N LEU A 63 -3.01 3.46 -2.03
CA LEU A 63 -2.38 2.20 -1.64
C LEU A 63 -3.15 1.48 -0.53
N PHE A 64 -3.71 2.22 0.42
CA PHE A 64 -4.39 1.67 1.59
C PHE A 64 -5.92 1.59 1.37
N ARG A 65 -6.55 0.57 1.95
CA ARG A 65 -8.02 0.50 1.96
C ARG A 65 -8.60 1.41 3.05
N PRO A 66 -9.82 1.93 2.88
CA PRO A 66 -10.50 2.69 3.93
C PRO A 66 -10.56 1.95 5.28
N ASP A 67 -10.72 0.62 5.23
CA ASP A 67 -10.80 -0.22 6.43
C ASP A 67 -9.45 -0.40 7.17
N ASN A 68 -8.34 0.04 6.57
CA ASN A 68 -7.03 0.00 7.22
C ASN A 68 -6.84 1.14 8.23
N TYR A 69 -7.74 2.12 8.25
CA TYR A 69 -7.66 3.31 9.09
C TYR A 69 -8.51 3.12 10.35
N VAL A 70 -7.88 3.24 11.52
CA VAL A 70 -8.53 3.25 12.83
C VAL A 70 -8.26 4.61 13.46
N PHE A 71 -9.33 5.31 13.84
CA PHE A 71 -9.29 6.62 14.46
C PHE A 71 -10.42 6.76 15.48
#